data_AF-A0AAJ2BB14-F1
#
_entry.id   AF-A0AAJ2BB14-F1
#
_cell.length_a   1.000
_cell.length_b   1.000
_cell.length_c   1.000
_cell.angle_alpha   90.00
_cell.angle_beta   90.00
_cell.angle_gamma   90.00
#
_symmetry.space_group_name_H-M   'P 1'
#
loop_
_entity.id
_entity.type
_entity.pdbx_description
1 polymer ?
#
loop_
_entity_poly.entity_id
_entity_poly.type
_entity_poly.pdbx_seq_one_letter_code
_entity_poly.pdbx_strand_id
1 'polypeptide(L)'
;MQVRYVVTGLAVVIGLAGCQRTSYDYSSNSNAGPGYTPPLQAQPVPSVQSGALPPPGGSSQFPTAPTATPPGSANVAAGAPTTALDVTKESMVGNWRVSNGGANCDMFLTLTNLGSGSRGGTRGCTGDLTSMGSWEVSGKMVQFKNRAGDTIGRVYKTSDARYDGTTNNGQPLSLSR
;
A
#
# COMPACT_ATOMS: atom_id res chain seq x y z
N MET A 1 -51.25 -28.98 -17.03
CA MET A 1 -50.30 -28.50 -15.99
C MET A 1 -48.91 -29.14 -16.07
N GLN A 2 -48.67 -30.18 -16.88
CA GLN A 2 -47.39 -30.92 -16.87
C GLN A 2 -46.25 -30.27 -17.68
N VAL A 3 -46.56 -29.45 -18.68
CA VAL A 3 -45.53 -28.81 -19.55
C VAL A 3 -44.71 -27.75 -18.79
N ARG A 4 -45.31 -27.06 -17.81
CA ARG A 4 -44.63 -26.03 -17.03
C ARG A 4 -43.53 -26.62 -16.15
N TYR A 5 -43.76 -27.79 -15.55
CA TYR A 5 -42.78 -28.47 -14.71
C TYR A 5 -41.59 -29.03 -15.51
N VAL A 6 -41.81 -29.43 -16.77
CA VAL A 6 -40.73 -29.86 -17.67
C VAL A 6 -39.79 -28.71 -18.01
N VAL A 7 -40.34 -27.52 -18.29
CA VAL A 7 -39.54 -26.33 -18.60
C VAL A 7 -38.75 -25.84 -17.38
N THR A 8 -39.35 -25.86 -16.19
CA THR A 8 -38.64 -25.48 -14.96
C THR A 8 -37.56 -26.49 -14.58
N GLY A 9 -37.82 -27.79 -14.77
CA GLY A 9 -36.83 -28.85 -14.54
C GLY A 9 -35.62 -28.72 -15.47
N LEU A 10 -35.84 -28.44 -16.75
CA LEU A 10 -34.76 -28.29 -17.73
C LEU A 10 -33.85 -27.09 -17.43
N ALA A 11 -34.42 -25.97 -16.95
CA ALA A 11 -33.67 -24.76 -16.62
C ALA A 11 -32.74 -24.95 -15.39
N VAL A 12 -33.16 -25.76 -14.41
CA VAL A 12 -32.34 -26.05 -13.21
C VAL A 12 -31.13 -26.95 -13.56
N VAL A 13 -31.30 -27.89 -14.49
CA VAL A 13 -30.20 -28.79 -14.90
C VAL A 13 -29.10 -28.03 -15.67
N ILE A 14 -29.46 -27.04 -16.50
CA ILE A 14 -28.49 -26.26 -17.28
C ILE A 14 -27.69 -25.29 -16.38
N GLY A 15 -28.26 -24.82 -15.26
CA GLY A 15 -27.57 -23.93 -14.31
C GLY A 15 -26.43 -24.59 -13.52
N LEU A 16 -26.49 -25.90 -13.28
CA LEU A 16 -25.50 -26.63 -12.47
C LEU A 16 -24.25 -27.07 -13.27
N ALA A 17 -24.28 -27.00 -14.60
CA ALA A 17 -23.14 -27.36 -15.45
C ALA A 17 -22.13 -26.19 -15.67
N GLY A 18 -22.45 -24.98 -15.19
CA GLY A 18 -21.67 -23.77 -15.46
C GLY A 18 -20.51 -23.46 -14.50
N CYS A 19 -20.22 -24.30 -13.50
CA CYS A 19 -19.14 -24.05 -12.54
C CYS A 19 -17.83 -24.80 -12.85
N GLN A 20 -17.54 -25.08 -14.13
CA GLN A 20 -16.16 -25.44 -14.49
C GLN A 20 -15.31 -24.17 -14.50
N ARG A 21 -14.83 -23.80 -13.32
CA ARG A 21 -13.72 -22.88 -13.13
C ARG A 21 -12.56 -23.41 -13.99
N THR A 22 -12.10 -22.62 -14.94
CA THR A 22 -10.81 -22.83 -15.61
C THR A 22 -9.70 -22.56 -14.59
N SER A 23 -9.47 -23.50 -13.68
CA SER A 23 -8.19 -23.59 -12.97
C SER A 23 -7.18 -24.11 -13.98
N TYR A 24 -6.30 -23.22 -14.45
CA TYR A 24 -5.09 -23.63 -15.14
C TYR A 24 -4.24 -24.44 -14.15
N ASP A 25 -4.27 -25.76 -14.29
CA ASP A 25 -3.34 -26.67 -13.64
C ASP A 25 -1.92 -26.41 -14.18
N TYR A 26 -1.15 -25.61 -13.44
CA TYR A 26 0.29 -25.44 -13.63
C TYR A 26 1.06 -26.58 -12.92
N SER A 27 0.61 -27.82 -13.08
CA SER A 27 1.24 -28.96 -12.42
C SER A 27 1.13 -30.22 -13.26
N SER A 28 1.88 -30.24 -14.36
CA SER A 28 2.36 -31.49 -14.96
C SER A 28 3.65 -31.21 -15.72
N ASN A 29 4.75 -31.26 -14.96
CA ASN A 29 6.10 -31.29 -15.49
C ASN A 29 6.31 -32.59 -16.30
N SER A 30 6.55 -32.47 -17.60
CA SER A 30 7.47 -33.36 -18.31
C SER A 30 7.74 -32.89 -19.73
N ASN A 31 8.95 -32.36 -19.93
CA ASN A 31 9.76 -32.51 -21.13
C ASN A 31 9.37 -31.72 -22.40
N ALA A 32 10.18 -30.71 -22.70
CA ALA A 32 10.61 -30.29 -24.03
C ALA A 32 9.55 -30.18 -25.14
N GLY A 33 8.89 -29.02 -25.20
CA GLY A 33 8.22 -28.56 -26.43
C GLY A 33 9.23 -27.99 -27.44
N PRO A 34 8.97 -28.11 -28.77
CA PRO A 34 9.81 -27.51 -29.80
C PRO A 34 9.65 -25.98 -29.77
N GLY A 35 10.50 -25.32 -29.00
CA GLY A 35 10.46 -23.87 -28.75
C GLY A 35 11.38 -23.40 -27.62
N TYR A 36 12.09 -24.32 -26.95
CA TYR A 36 13.09 -23.94 -25.95
C TYR A 36 14.36 -23.44 -26.65
N THR A 37 14.56 -22.12 -26.65
CA THR A 37 15.87 -21.53 -26.91
C THR A 37 16.70 -21.62 -25.61
N PRO A 38 17.90 -22.22 -25.63
CA PRO A 38 18.76 -22.23 -24.46
C PRO A 38 19.06 -20.79 -24.01
N PRO A 39 19.23 -20.56 -22.69
CA PRO A 39 19.50 -19.22 -22.17
C PRO A 39 20.75 -18.64 -22.84
N LEU A 40 20.65 -17.39 -23.29
CA LEU A 40 21.76 -16.65 -23.88
C LEU A 40 22.92 -16.61 -22.89
N GLN A 41 24.11 -16.94 -23.37
CA GLN A 41 25.31 -16.84 -22.55
C GLN A 41 25.62 -15.37 -22.25
N ALA A 42 26.04 -15.11 -21.01
CA ALA A 42 26.41 -13.76 -20.59
C ALA A 42 27.55 -13.24 -21.47
N GLN A 43 27.34 -12.10 -22.11
CA GLN A 43 28.36 -11.41 -22.87
C GLN A 43 29.42 -10.85 -21.89
N PRO A 44 30.73 -10.96 -22.18
CA PRO A 44 31.77 -10.43 -21.31
C PRO A 44 31.57 -8.92 -21.11
N VAL A 45 31.34 -8.52 -19.85
CA VAL A 45 31.29 -7.09 -19.49
C VAL A 45 32.70 -6.61 -19.17
N PRO A 46 33.17 -5.50 -19.76
CA PRO A 46 34.45 -4.91 -19.39
C PRO A 46 34.45 -4.51 -17.91
N SER A 47 35.60 -4.68 -17.26
CA SER A 47 35.80 -4.27 -15.86
C SER A 47 35.58 -2.77 -15.69
N VAL A 48 34.75 -2.39 -14.72
CA VAL A 48 34.55 -0.98 -14.36
C VAL A 48 35.78 -0.50 -13.59
N GLN A 49 36.52 0.46 -14.15
CA GLN A 49 37.61 1.14 -13.44
C GLN A 49 37.01 2.12 -12.43
N SER A 50 37.16 1.80 -11.15
CA SER A 50 36.84 2.71 -10.05
C SER A 50 37.92 3.78 -9.93
N GLY A 51 37.62 4.99 -10.42
CA GLY A 51 38.41 6.19 -10.16
C GLY A 51 37.85 6.93 -8.94
N ALA A 52 38.68 7.17 -7.92
CA ALA A 52 38.32 8.07 -6.84
C ALA A 52 38.36 9.52 -7.37
N LEU A 53 37.19 10.14 -7.47
CA LEU A 53 37.10 11.59 -7.70
C LEU A 53 37.73 12.31 -6.49
N PRO A 54 38.53 13.36 -6.69
CA PRO A 54 39.04 14.17 -5.59
C PRO A 54 37.87 14.69 -4.75
N PRO A 55 37.99 14.72 -3.40
CA PRO A 55 36.96 15.31 -2.57
C PRO A 55 36.76 16.78 -3.00
N PRO A 56 35.51 17.25 -3.17
CA PRO A 56 35.25 18.63 -3.53
C PRO A 56 35.82 19.52 -2.43
N GLY A 57 36.90 20.24 -2.75
CA GLY A 57 37.52 21.21 -1.86
C GLY A 57 36.66 22.46 -1.77
N GLY A 58 36.36 22.89 -0.54
CA GLY A 58 35.75 24.18 -0.27
C GLY A 58 34.37 24.08 0.38
N SER A 59 34.31 24.50 1.65
CA SER A 59 33.16 25.01 2.40
C SER A 59 31.78 24.84 1.75
N SER A 60 30.91 24.08 2.41
CA SER A 60 29.48 23.92 2.10
C SER A 60 28.82 25.22 1.65
N GLN A 61 28.64 25.39 0.33
CA GLN A 61 27.87 26.46 -0.29
C GLN A 61 26.37 26.14 -0.38
N PHE A 62 25.90 25.11 0.34
CA PHE A 62 24.46 24.88 0.47
C PHE A 62 23.87 25.98 1.35
N PRO A 63 22.90 26.76 0.85
CA PRO A 63 22.14 27.68 1.70
C PRO A 63 21.52 26.90 2.86
N THR A 64 21.53 27.49 4.06
CA THR A 64 20.83 26.93 5.21
C THR A 64 19.37 26.66 4.83
N ALA A 65 18.88 25.45 5.07
CA ALA A 65 17.50 25.09 4.76
C ALA A 65 16.55 26.12 5.40
N PRO A 66 15.58 26.67 4.65
CA PRO A 66 14.63 27.63 5.20
C PRO A 66 13.91 27.03 6.41
N THR A 67 14.01 27.67 7.57
CA THR A 67 13.30 27.29 8.80
C THR A 67 11.83 27.70 8.79
N ALA A 68 11.34 28.25 7.68
CA ALA A 68 9.95 28.65 7.53
C ALA A 68 9.07 27.42 7.31
N THR A 69 8.29 27.08 8.34
CA THR A 69 7.15 26.17 8.23
C THR A 69 6.19 26.72 7.16
N PRO A 70 5.81 25.94 6.12
CA PRO A 70 4.86 26.40 5.10
C PRO A 70 3.55 26.88 5.75
N PRO A 71 2.96 28.00 5.31
CA PRO A 71 1.63 28.42 5.76
C PRO A 71 0.63 27.36 5.29
N GLY A 72 0.14 26.54 6.23
CA GLY A 72 -0.67 25.35 5.96
C GLY A 72 -0.20 24.11 6.73
N SER A 73 1.04 24.10 7.23
CA SER A 73 1.51 23.09 8.17
C SER A 73 1.14 23.47 9.60
N ALA A 74 -0.15 23.48 9.92
CA ALA A 74 -0.56 23.22 11.30
C ALA A 74 -0.27 21.74 11.59
N ASN A 75 1.02 21.39 11.70
CA ASN A 75 1.45 20.23 12.45
C ASN A 75 1.05 20.56 13.88
N VAL A 76 -0.15 20.14 14.28
CA VAL A 76 -0.40 19.80 15.67
C VAL A 76 0.51 18.61 15.92
N ALA A 77 1.79 18.89 16.16
CA ALA A 77 2.79 17.92 16.55
C ALA A 77 2.50 17.55 18.00
N ALA A 78 1.34 16.92 18.23
CA ALA A 78 1.24 15.97 19.30
C ALA A 78 2.30 14.91 18.97
N GLY A 79 3.41 14.94 19.73
CA GLY A 79 4.40 13.88 19.66
C GLY A 79 3.72 12.52 19.81
N ALA A 80 4.37 11.48 19.29
CA ALA A 80 3.82 10.13 19.41
C ALA A 80 3.44 9.84 20.87
N PRO A 81 2.28 9.21 21.14
CA PRO A 81 1.91 8.79 22.47
C PRO A 81 3.07 8.03 23.13
N THR A 82 3.31 8.25 24.42
CA THR A 82 4.40 7.55 25.14
C THR A 82 4.23 6.02 25.11
N THR A 83 3.00 5.55 24.97
CA THR A 83 2.61 4.15 24.85
C THR A 83 2.70 3.59 23.43
N ALA A 84 3.06 4.41 22.43
CA ALA A 84 3.16 3.96 21.05
C ALA A 84 4.29 2.93 20.89
N LEU A 85 3.96 1.80 20.25
CA LEU A 85 4.93 0.78 19.90
C LEU A 85 5.69 1.16 18.62
N ASP A 86 6.81 0.51 18.38
CA ASP A 86 7.57 0.67 17.15
C ASP A 86 6.79 0.12 15.95
N VAL A 87 6.91 0.81 14.82
CA VAL A 87 6.29 0.44 13.55
C VAL A 87 7.33 0.45 12.45
N THR A 88 7.29 -0.57 11.58
CA THR A 88 8.10 -0.62 10.37
C THR A 88 7.19 -0.54 9.15
N LYS A 89 7.74 -0.09 8.01
CA LYS A 89 6.94 -0.04 6.77
C LYS A 89 6.46 -1.44 6.38
N GLU A 90 7.30 -2.45 6.53
CA GLU A 90 7.00 -3.83 6.19
C GLU A 90 5.79 -4.35 6.98
N SER A 91 5.68 -3.98 8.26
CA SER A 91 4.57 -4.40 9.12
C SER A 91 3.20 -3.85 8.68
N MET A 92 3.19 -2.72 7.96
CA MET A 92 1.99 -2.04 7.49
C MET A 92 1.46 -2.56 6.16
N VAL A 93 2.25 -3.34 5.41
CA VAL A 93 1.85 -3.84 4.08
C VAL A 93 0.64 -4.77 4.20
N GLY A 94 -0.32 -4.61 3.29
CA GLY A 94 -1.50 -5.47 3.18
C GLY A 94 -2.81 -4.70 3.22
N ASN A 95 -3.88 -5.44 3.47
CA ASN A 95 -5.23 -4.89 3.61
C ASN A 95 -5.57 -4.69 5.10
N TRP A 96 -6.24 -3.59 5.39
CA TRP A 96 -6.63 -3.16 6.72
C TRP A 96 -8.12 -2.84 6.76
N ARG A 97 -8.78 -3.28 7.83
CA ARG A 97 -10.11 -2.80 8.21
C ARG A 97 -9.94 -1.44 8.89
N VAL A 98 -10.63 -0.43 8.39
CA VAL A 98 -10.57 0.93 8.91
C VAL A 98 -11.89 1.29 9.57
N SER A 99 -11.83 1.86 10.78
CA SER A 99 -12.95 2.59 11.39
C SER A 99 -12.61 4.09 11.36
N ASN A 100 -13.49 4.90 10.78
CA ASN A 100 -13.36 6.35 10.71
C ASN A 100 -14.68 7.02 11.09
N GLY A 101 -14.72 7.74 12.22
CA GLY A 101 -15.95 8.43 12.66
C GLY A 101 -17.16 7.50 12.84
N GLY A 102 -16.94 6.23 13.19
CA GLY A 102 -18.00 5.21 13.35
C GLY A 102 -18.40 4.47 12.08
N ALA A 103 -17.91 4.88 10.90
CA ALA A 103 -18.08 4.14 9.65
C ALA A 103 -16.91 3.19 9.41
N ASN A 104 -17.16 2.06 8.74
CA ASN A 104 -16.12 1.09 8.40
C ASN A 104 -15.83 1.05 6.90
N CYS A 105 -14.55 0.94 6.54
CA CYS A 105 -14.08 0.81 5.16
C CYS A 105 -12.79 -0.03 5.08
N ASP A 106 -12.27 -0.23 3.87
CA ASP A 106 -11.02 -0.97 3.65
C ASP A 106 -9.90 -0.01 3.24
N MET A 107 -8.67 -0.33 3.62
CA MET A 107 -7.45 0.34 3.18
C MET A 107 -6.43 -0.68 2.72
N PHE A 108 -5.71 -0.38 1.64
CA PHE A 108 -4.58 -1.20 1.17
C PHE A 108 -3.30 -0.37 1.21
N LEU A 109 -2.22 -0.97 1.67
CA LEU A 109 -0.89 -0.36 1.78
C LEU A 109 0.13 -1.26 1.09
N THR A 110 0.94 -0.67 0.21
CA THR A 110 2.05 -1.38 -0.47
C THR A 110 3.36 -0.60 -0.27
N LEU A 111 4.49 -1.23 -0.60
CA LEU A 111 5.81 -0.57 -0.58
C LEU A 111 6.18 0.11 -1.90
N THR A 112 5.29 0.09 -2.90
CA THR A 112 5.55 0.72 -4.20
C THR A 112 5.72 2.23 -4.01
N ASN A 113 6.79 2.83 -4.49
CA ASN A 113 7.00 4.28 -4.32
C ASN A 113 5.95 5.12 -5.07
N LEU A 114 5.55 6.23 -4.45
CA LEU A 114 4.71 7.29 -5.03
C LEU A 114 5.02 8.64 -4.35
N GLY A 115 5.65 9.56 -5.08
CA GLY A 115 6.07 10.84 -4.55
C GLY A 115 7.05 10.64 -3.38
N SER A 116 6.75 11.25 -2.23
CA SER A 116 7.57 11.12 -1.02
C SER A 116 7.28 9.87 -0.17
N GLY A 117 6.30 9.05 -0.55
CA GLY A 117 5.81 7.94 0.26
C GLY A 117 5.64 6.64 -0.52
N SER A 118 5.02 5.66 0.14
CA SER A 118 4.63 4.39 -0.45
C SER A 118 3.15 4.43 -0.85
N ARG A 119 2.76 3.69 -1.89
CA ARG A 119 1.39 3.68 -2.41
C ARG A 119 0.43 3.07 -1.41
N GLY A 120 -0.73 3.70 -1.31
CA GLY A 120 -1.86 3.16 -0.58
C GLY A 120 -3.15 3.77 -1.09
N GLY A 121 -4.26 3.26 -0.59
CA GLY A 121 -5.55 3.80 -0.93
C GLY A 121 -6.63 3.16 -0.10
N THR A 122 -7.84 3.68 -0.27
CA THR A 122 -9.01 3.26 0.48
C THR A 122 -10.12 2.81 -0.45
N ARG A 123 -11.01 1.96 0.07
CA ARG A 123 -12.23 1.54 -0.60
C ARG A 123 -13.41 1.66 0.34
N GLY A 124 -14.41 2.43 -0.07
CA GLY A 124 -15.62 2.66 0.73
C GLY A 124 -15.44 3.62 1.91
N CYS A 125 -14.28 4.26 2.06
CA CYS A 125 -14.10 5.31 3.07
C CYS A 125 -14.83 6.59 2.66
N THR A 126 -15.09 7.45 3.64
CA THR A 126 -15.70 8.78 3.48
C THR A 126 -14.77 9.86 4.02
N GLY A 127 -15.08 11.13 3.73
CA GLY A 127 -14.28 12.27 4.17
C GLY A 127 -12.87 12.30 3.56
N ASP A 128 -11.89 12.79 4.32
CA ASP A 128 -10.51 13.01 3.85
C ASP A 128 -9.85 11.73 3.31
N LEU A 129 -10.21 10.56 3.86
CA LEU A 129 -9.67 9.26 3.47
C LEU A 129 -10.01 8.86 2.02
N THR A 130 -11.03 9.47 1.40
CA THR A 130 -11.36 9.27 -0.02
C THR A 130 -10.25 9.76 -0.96
N SER A 131 -9.44 10.72 -0.49
CA SER A 131 -8.37 11.35 -1.25
C SER A 131 -7.01 10.65 -1.08
N MET A 132 -6.93 9.64 -0.20
CA MET A 132 -5.68 8.95 0.15
C MET A 132 -5.01 8.37 -1.11
N GLY A 133 -3.72 8.63 -1.25
CA GLY A 133 -2.90 8.08 -2.34
C GLY A 133 -1.57 7.50 -1.88
N SER A 134 -1.03 7.99 -0.75
CA SER A 134 0.24 7.51 -0.23
C SER A 134 0.27 7.47 1.29
N TRP A 135 1.29 6.80 1.82
CA TRP A 135 1.54 6.68 3.24
C TRP A 135 3.05 6.59 3.51
N GLU A 136 3.45 6.86 4.74
CA GLU A 136 4.83 6.72 5.20
C GLU A 136 4.90 6.45 6.70
N VAL A 137 6.07 6.00 7.15
CA VAL A 137 6.40 5.88 8.58
C VAL A 137 7.37 7.00 8.92
N SER A 138 7.09 7.73 10.00
CA SER A 138 7.95 8.77 10.58
C SER A 138 8.08 8.52 12.07
N GLY A 139 9.23 7.97 12.48
CA GLY A 139 9.40 7.44 13.84
C GLY A 139 8.37 6.35 14.14
N LYS A 140 7.58 6.53 15.21
CA LYS A 140 6.50 5.61 15.61
C LYS A 140 5.15 5.89 14.96
N MET A 141 5.09 6.86 14.05
CA MET A 141 3.86 7.35 13.44
C MET A 141 3.71 6.80 12.02
N VAL A 142 2.50 6.35 11.67
CA VAL A 142 2.10 6.13 10.28
C VAL A 142 1.32 7.36 9.82
N GLN A 143 1.76 7.99 8.74
CA GLN A 143 1.08 9.15 8.15
C GLN A 143 0.40 8.73 6.85
N PHE A 144 -0.85 9.15 6.69
CA PHE A 144 -1.61 9.00 5.45
C PHE A 144 -1.64 10.32 4.71
N LYS A 145 -1.46 10.29 3.39
CA LYS A 145 -1.38 11.49 2.54
C LYS A 145 -2.36 11.43 1.37
N ASN A 146 -2.90 12.58 1.00
CA ASN A 146 -3.71 12.73 -0.20
C ASN A 146 -2.83 12.68 -1.47
N ARG A 147 -3.44 12.77 -2.65
CA ARG A 147 -2.73 12.76 -3.95
C ARG A 147 -1.84 13.99 -4.19
N ALA A 148 -2.08 15.10 -3.48
CA ALA A 148 -1.23 16.29 -3.52
C ALA A 148 -0.01 16.18 -2.60
N GLY A 149 0.01 15.18 -1.69
CA GLY A 149 1.08 14.94 -0.73
C GLY A 149 0.80 15.50 0.67
N ASP A 150 -0.35 16.12 0.90
CA ASP A 150 -0.74 16.63 2.22
C ASP A 150 -1.08 15.47 3.15
N THR A 151 -0.56 15.52 4.37
CA THR A 151 -0.99 14.58 5.44
C THR A 151 -2.47 14.80 5.70
N ILE A 152 -3.26 13.73 5.75
CA ILE A 152 -4.71 13.73 6.00
C ILE A 152 -5.08 12.97 7.28
N GLY A 153 -4.16 12.17 7.81
CA GLY A 153 -4.35 11.46 9.07
C GLY A 153 -3.09 10.79 9.57
N ARG A 154 -3.11 10.42 10.85
CA ARG A 154 -1.97 9.84 11.56
C ARG A 154 -2.47 8.75 12.49
N VAL A 155 -1.78 7.61 12.54
CA VAL A 155 -2.05 6.53 13.50
C VAL A 155 -0.76 6.01 14.11
N TYR A 156 -0.89 5.40 15.28
CA TYR A 156 0.19 4.83 16.07
C TYR A 156 -0.12 3.39 16.41
N LYS A 157 0.89 2.52 16.45
CA LYS A 157 0.71 1.12 16.85
C LYS A 157 0.34 1.08 18.34
N THR A 158 -0.81 0.49 18.66
CA THR A 158 -1.31 0.33 20.03
C THR A 158 -1.32 -1.14 20.48
N SER A 159 -1.39 -2.07 19.54
CA SER A 159 -1.12 -3.50 19.75
C SER A 159 -0.64 -4.15 18.45
N ASP A 160 -0.42 -5.47 18.42
CA ASP A 160 0.27 -6.13 17.30
C ASP A 160 -0.37 -5.87 15.92
N ALA A 161 -1.71 -5.87 15.88
CA ALA A 161 -2.51 -5.64 14.68
C ALA A 161 -3.54 -4.50 14.88
N ARG A 162 -3.25 -3.54 15.76
CA ARG A 162 -4.10 -2.36 15.99
C ARG A 162 -3.29 -1.08 15.93
N TYR A 163 -3.86 -0.11 15.22
CA TYR A 163 -3.34 1.24 15.15
C TYR A 163 -4.47 2.21 15.40
N ASP A 164 -4.23 3.22 16.22
CA ASP A 164 -5.22 4.22 16.59
C ASP A 164 -4.66 5.62 16.39
N GLY A 165 -5.54 6.56 16.05
CA GLY A 165 -5.18 7.95 15.86
C GLY A 165 -6.36 8.76 15.35
N THR A 166 -6.06 9.77 14.53
CA THR A 166 -7.06 10.71 14.02
C THR A 166 -6.73 11.19 12.61
N THR A 167 -7.75 11.57 11.87
CA THR A 167 -7.61 12.43 10.68
C THR A 167 -7.29 13.87 11.11
N ASN A 168 -6.84 14.71 10.17
CA ASN A 168 -6.52 16.11 10.48
C ASN A 168 -7.72 16.94 10.95
N ASN A 169 -8.94 16.56 10.55
CA ASN A 169 -10.18 17.18 11.03
C ASN A 169 -10.64 16.63 12.40
N GLY A 170 -9.82 15.82 13.07
CA GLY A 170 -10.07 15.30 14.41
C GLY A 170 -10.99 14.07 14.48
N GLN A 171 -11.39 13.48 13.34
CA GLN A 171 -12.17 12.24 13.36
C GLN A 171 -11.32 11.09 13.90
N PRO A 172 -11.84 10.29 14.86
CA PRO A 172 -11.18 9.09 15.32
C PRO A 172 -10.95 8.10 14.17
N LEU A 173 -9.72 7.58 14.10
CA LEU A 173 -9.28 6.66 13.06
C LEU A 173 -8.62 5.45 13.71
N SER A 174 -9.05 4.24 13.36
CA SER A 174 -8.36 3.01 13.74
C SER A 174 -8.24 2.03 12.59
N LEU A 175 -7.13 1.28 12.60
CA LEU A 175 -6.84 0.21 11.66
C LEU A 175 -6.72 -1.11 12.42
N SER A 176 -7.29 -2.17 11.87
CA SER A 176 -7.19 -3.52 12.41
C SER A 176 -7.10 -4.58 11.32
N ARG A 177 -6.45 -5.71 11.62
CA ARG A 177 -6.45 -6.94 10.82
C ARG A 177 -6.50 -8.16 11.71
#